data_AF-N1ZDE1-F1
#
_entry.id   AF-N1ZDE1-F1
#
_cell.length_a   1.000
_cell.length_b   1.000
_cell.length_c   1.000
_cell.angle_alpha   90.00
_cell.angle_beta   90.00
_cell.angle_gamma   90.00
#
_symmetry.space_group_name_H-M   'P 1'
#
loop_
_entity.id
_entity.type
_entity.pdbx_description
1 polymer ?
#
loop_
_entity_poly.entity_id
_entity_poly.type
_entity_poly.pdbx_seq_one_letter_code
_entity_poly.pdbx_strand_id
1 'polypeptide(L)'
;MNIKLNPLAKQISTLHTAHFASSKQTEGKTASTTNSDRVTFSSKGQEAANSNIETLADKVAAQIGTITKEDFMEQIKQLQSKNQLKVDPYRTVDPDGSIARKTYFETYIGQLIKQEDSIKNYYADAYNEAVSSTIDSLSFISGKYLCSWSDYFDPSIPEKERQWTHHQLYAMLTDTHVALNDPYALAASGGAKTVTQMDKIAKQAVKNKLDMLLKEHSNY
;
A
#
# COMPACT_ATOMS: atom_id res chain seq x y z
N MET A 1 18.64 -37.31 -28.37
CA MET A 1 19.58 -36.23 -28.02
C MET A 1 20.06 -36.46 -26.60
N ASN A 2 21.36 -36.65 -26.39
CA ASN A 2 21.94 -36.95 -25.08
C ASN A 2 22.52 -35.65 -24.50
N ILE A 3 21.82 -35.03 -23.55
CA ILE A 3 22.24 -33.76 -22.95
C ILE A 3 23.05 -34.07 -21.69
N LYS A 4 24.38 -33.97 -21.78
CA LYS A 4 25.26 -33.99 -20.61
C LYS A 4 25.17 -32.64 -19.89
N LEU A 5 24.51 -32.60 -18.74
CA LEU A 5 24.54 -31.44 -17.85
C LEU A 5 25.88 -31.38 -17.10
N ASN A 6 26.51 -30.20 -17.15
CA ASN A 6 27.81 -29.92 -16.56
C ASN A 6 27.77 -30.03 -15.02
N PRO A 7 28.59 -30.88 -14.37
CA PRO A 7 28.59 -31.06 -12.92
C PRO A 7 29.08 -29.84 -12.12
N LEU A 8 29.70 -28.84 -12.77
CA LEU A 8 30.15 -27.60 -12.11
C LEU A 8 29.03 -26.57 -11.88
N ALA A 9 27.82 -26.79 -12.40
CA ALA A 9 26.69 -25.87 -12.18
C ALA A 9 26.07 -25.96 -10.76
N LYS A 10 26.57 -26.84 -9.89
CA LYS A 10 26.07 -27.04 -8.51
C LYS A 10 26.78 -26.18 -7.45
N GLN A 11 27.36 -25.04 -7.83
CA GLN A 11 27.92 -24.11 -6.85
C GLN A 11 26.88 -23.04 -6.50
N ILE A 12 26.08 -23.31 -5.48
CA ILE A 12 25.20 -22.29 -4.90
C ILE A 12 26.10 -21.24 -4.25
N SER A 13 26.07 -20.02 -4.80
CA SER A 13 26.79 -18.87 -4.27
C SER A 13 26.38 -18.65 -2.81
N THR A 14 27.35 -18.66 -1.89
CA THR A 14 27.12 -18.40 -0.47
C THR A 14 26.64 -16.96 -0.30
N LEU A 15 25.37 -16.79 0.09
CA LEU A 15 24.79 -15.50 0.44
C LEU A 15 25.64 -14.84 1.55
N HIS A 16 26.20 -13.68 1.23
CA HIS A 16 26.95 -12.86 2.17
C HIS A 16 25.94 -12.08 3.03
N THR A 17 25.68 -12.53 4.25
CA THR A 17 24.92 -11.76 5.23
C THR A 17 25.81 -10.68 5.82
N ALA A 18 25.59 -9.42 5.43
CA ALA A 18 26.24 -8.27 6.02
C ALA A 18 25.77 -8.06 7.47
N HIS A 19 26.73 -7.83 8.37
CA HIS A 19 26.58 -7.70 9.81
C HIS A 19 25.86 -6.42 10.26
N PHE A 20 25.10 -6.51 11.36
CA PHE A 20 24.73 -5.36 12.20
C PHE A 20 25.26 -5.56 13.64
N ALA A 21 25.65 -4.42 14.25
CA ALA A 21 26.07 -4.16 15.63
C ALA A 21 27.56 -4.29 15.96
N SER A 22 28.15 -3.12 16.26
CA SER A 22 29.48 -2.95 16.87
C SER A 22 29.34 -2.95 18.39
N SER A 23 29.95 -3.91 19.09
CA SER A 23 30.13 -3.87 20.55
C SER A 23 31.56 -3.49 20.92
N LYS A 24 31.68 -2.54 21.86
CA LYS A 24 32.93 -1.94 22.37
C LYS A 24 33.98 -2.98 22.77
N GLN A 25 35.23 -2.62 22.44
CA GLN A 25 36.46 -3.32 22.84
C GLN A 25 36.65 -3.35 24.35
N THR A 26 37.02 -4.52 24.87
CA THR A 26 37.81 -4.65 26.09
C THR A 26 39.01 -5.53 25.76
N GLU A 27 40.19 -5.04 26.12
CA GLU A 27 41.51 -5.57 25.75
C GLU A 27 41.78 -6.97 26.32
N GLY A 28 42.43 -7.84 25.52
CA GLY A 28 43.03 -9.06 26.03
C GLY A 28 43.32 -10.16 25.01
N LYS A 29 44.57 -10.19 24.52
CA LYS A 29 45.30 -11.33 23.93
C LYS A 29 44.93 -11.80 22.49
N THR A 30 45.96 -11.70 21.67
CA THR A 30 46.19 -12.35 20.37
C THR A 30 46.04 -13.88 20.39
N ALA A 31 45.23 -14.45 19.49
CA ALA A 31 45.54 -15.67 18.73
C ALA A 31 44.47 -15.92 17.64
N SER A 32 44.93 -16.54 16.55
CA SER A 32 44.29 -16.71 15.25
C SER A 32 43.12 -17.71 15.22
N THR A 33 42.42 -17.68 14.09
CA THR A 33 41.51 -18.67 13.48
C THR A 33 40.00 -18.57 13.76
N THR A 34 39.28 -18.49 12.64
CA THR A 34 37.84 -18.45 12.37
C THR A 34 36.99 -19.34 13.29
N ASN A 35 36.26 -18.73 14.21
CA ASN A 35 35.12 -19.35 14.89
C ASN A 35 33.85 -19.11 14.06
N SER A 36 33.64 -19.93 13.04
CA SER A 36 32.32 -20.12 12.44
C SER A 36 31.88 -21.54 12.75
N ASP A 37 30.78 -21.72 13.48
CA ASP A 37 30.18 -23.03 13.71
C ASP A 37 29.85 -23.66 12.34
N ARG A 38 30.57 -24.73 12.00
CA ARG A 38 30.36 -25.46 10.76
C ARG A 38 29.45 -26.64 11.05
N VAL A 39 28.16 -26.49 10.72
CA VAL A 39 27.20 -27.60 10.73
C VAL A 39 27.58 -28.57 9.62
N THR A 40 28.09 -29.75 9.96
CA THR A 40 28.31 -30.85 9.02
C THR A 40 27.16 -31.85 9.15
N PHE A 41 26.37 -32.00 8.09
CA PHE A 41 25.39 -33.08 8.01
C PHE A 41 26.13 -34.41 7.85
N SER A 42 25.66 -35.46 8.52
CA SER A 42 26.25 -36.80 8.37
C SER A 42 26.17 -37.25 6.91
N SER A 43 27.19 -37.96 6.42
CA SER A 43 27.22 -38.51 5.06
C SER A 43 25.96 -39.33 4.73
N LYS A 44 25.48 -40.09 5.73
CA LYS A 44 24.23 -40.86 5.66
C LYS A 44 22.99 -39.98 5.47
N GLY A 45 22.95 -38.79 6.09
CA GLY A 45 21.86 -37.83 5.90
C GLY A 45 21.90 -37.16 4.53
N GLN A 46 23.08 -36.90 3.98
CA GLN A 46 23.26 -36.36 2.63
C GLN A 46 22.91 -37.39 1.54
N GLU A 47 23.33 -38.64 1.71
CA GLU A 47 22.97 -39.74 0.81
C GLU A 47 21.46 -40.03 0.85
N ALA A 48 20.83 -39.99 2.03
CA ALA A 48 19.38 -40.17 2.15
C ALA A 48 18.59 -39.03 1.49
N ALA A 49 19.04 -37.77 1.61
CA ALA A 49 18.39 -36.64 0.94
C ALA A 49 18.55 -36.72 -0.59
N ASN A 50 19.75 -37.05 -1.08
CA ASN A 50 20.04 -37.11 -2.52
C ASN A 50 19.35 -38.31 -3.19
N SER A 51 19.40 -39.49 -2.59
CA SER A 51 18.76 -40.70 -3.14
C SER A 51 17.24 -40.58 -3.19
N ASN A 52 16.61 -39.96 -2.19
CA ASN A 52 15.17 -39.73 -2.18
C ASN A 52 14.73 -38.69 -3.22
N ILE A 53 15.54 -37.67 -3.50
CA ILE A 53 15.23 -36.65 -4.52
C ILE A 53 15.42 -37.23 -5.93
N GLU A 54 16.50 -37.98 -6.17
CA GLU A 54 16.77 -38.62 -7.46
C GLU A 54 15.73 -39.69 -7.78
N THR A 55 15.37 -40.53 -6.82
CA THR A 55 14.29 -41.53 -6.99
C THR A 55 12.92 -40.89 -7.20
N LEU A 56 12.64 -39.74 -6.58
CA LEU A 56 11.41 -38.99 -6.82
C LEU A 56 11.41 -38.36 -8.23
N ALA A 57 12.53 -37.79 -8.66
CA ALA A 57 12.69 -37.20 -9.99
C ALA A 57 12.57 -38.25 -11.10
N ASP A 58 13.19 -39.42 -10.92
CA ASP A 58 13.10 -40.54 -11.87
C ASP A 58 11.68 -41.12 -11.93
N LYS A 59 10.99 -41.19 -10.79
CA LYS A 59 9.59 -41.63 -10.73
C LYS A 59 8.65 -40.64 -11.41
N VAL A 60 8.88 -39.34 -11.23
CA VAL A 60 8.12 -38.28 -11.92
C VAL A 60 8.42 -38.30 -13.42
N ALA A 61 9.68 -38.48 -13.83
CA ALA A 61 10.07 -38.59 -15.24
C ALA A 61 9.46 -39.82 -15.91
N ALA A 62 9.42 -40.97 -15.23
CA ALA A 62 8.76 -42.18 -15.70
C ALA A 62 7.24 -41.98 -15.84
N GLN A 63 6.60 -41.32 -14.88
CA GLN A 63 5.17 -41.02 -14.93
C GLN A 63 4.83 -40.03 -16.08
N ILE A 64 5.63 -38.98 -16.27
CA ILE A 64 5.43 -38.01 -17.37
C ILE A 64 5.69 -38.66 -18.73
N GLY A 65 6.65 -39.58 -18.84
CA GLY A 65 6.93 -40.32 -20.08
C GLY A 65 5.82 -41.28 -20.51
N THR A 66 4.95 -41.71 -19.58
CA THR A 66 3.80 -42.60 -19.84
C THR A 66 2.47 -41.87 -20.02
N ILE A 67 2.41 -40.58 -19.69
CA ILE A 67 1.18 -39.78 -19.82
C ILE A 67 0.95 -39.46 -21.29
N THR A 68 -0.20 -39.91 -21.81
CA THR A 68 -0.64 -39.52 -23.15
C THR A 68 -1.14 -38.08 -23.15
N LYS A 69 -1.23 -37.46 -24.33
CA LYS A 69 -1.77 -36.10 -24.48
C LYS A 69 -3.21 -36.03 -23.94
N GLU A 70 -3.96 -37.10 -24.13
CA GLU A 70 -5.34 -37.28 -23.69
C GLU A 70 -5.40 -37.32 -22.15
N ASP A 71 -4.55 -38.12 -21.50
CA ASP A 71 -4.45 -38.18 -20.03
C ASP A 71 -4.06 -36.84 -19.42
N PHE A 72 -3.17 -36.09 -20.09
CA PHE A 72 -2.77 -34.74 -19.67
C PHE A 72 -3.93 -33.74 -19.78
N MET A 73 -4.67 -33.78 -20.89
CA MET A 73 -5.85 -32.91 -21.09
C MET A 73 -6.97 -33.25 -20.11
N GLU A 74 -7.13 -34.52 -19.74
CA GLU A 74 -8.09 -34.94 -18.72
C GLU A 74 -7.69 -34.46 -17.32
N GLN A 75 -6.39 -34.51 -16.99
CA GLN A 75 -5.87 -33.91 -15.77
C GLN A 75 -6.05 -32.38 -15.72
N ILE A 76 -5.85 -31.68 -16.84
CA ILE A 76 -6.16 -30.25 -16.95
C ILE A 76 -7.65 -29.99 -16.75
N LYS A 77 -8.53 -30.77 -17.37
CA LYS A 77 -9.99 -30.64 -17.16
C LYS A 77 -10.39 -30.89 -15.71
N GLN A 78 -9.80 -31.89 -15.05
CA GLN A 78 -10.01 -32.15 -13.63
C GLN A 78 -9.47 -31.03 -12.75
N LEU A 79 -8.32 -30.44 -13.10
CA LEU A 79 -7.79 -29.26 -12.41
C LEU A 79 -8.66 -28.03 -12.61
N GLN A 80 -9.21 -27.82 -13.80
CA GLN A 80 -10.13 -26.73 -14.12
C GLN A 80 -11.49 -26.92 -13.43
N SER A 81 -11.99 -28.15 -13.31
CA SER A 81 -13.25 -28.44 -12.63
C SER A 81 -13.11 -28.35 -11.10
N LYS A 82 -11.96 -28.78 -10.54
CA LYS A 82 -11.62 -28.64 -9.12
C LYS A 82 -11.29 -27.19 -8.75
N ASN A 83 -10.65 -26.44 -9.64
CA ASN A 83 -10.31 -25.03 -9.47
C ASN A 83 -11.17 -24.17 -10.39
N GLN A 84 -12.50 -24.21 -10.21
CA GLN A 84 -13.40 -23.23 -10.83
C GLN A 84 -13.09 -21.83 -10.28
N LEU A 85 -12.07 -21.20 -10.88
CA LEU A 85 -11.76 -19.80 -10.66
C LEU A 85 -12.95 -19.00 -11.17
N LYS A 86 -13.50 -18.14 -10.31
CA LYS A 86 -14.50 -17.17 -10.74
C LYS A 86 -13.89 -16.35 -11.88
N VAL A 87 -14.42 -16.53 -13.08
CA VAL A 87 -14.01 -15.74 -14.24
C VAL A 87 -14.43 -14.31 -13.92
N ASP A 88 -13.45 -13.43 -13.83
CA ASP A 88 -13.71 -12.01 -13.67
C ASP A 88 -14.43 -11.51 -14.94
N PRO A 89 -15.70 -11.07 -14.84
CA PRO A 89 -16.46 -10.62 -16.01
C PRO A 89 -15.80 -9.42 -16.68
N TYR A 90 -14.95 -8.67 -15.98
CA TYR A 90 -14.27 -7.50 -16.51
C TYR A 90 -12.88 -7.81 -17.11
N ARG A 91 -12.43 -9.07 -17.11
CA ARG A 91 -11.11 -9.46 -17.66
C ARG A 91 -10.94 -9.08 -19.13
N THR A 92 -12.03 -8.99 -19.89
CA THR A 92 -12.04 -8.58 -21.29
C THR A 92 -11.71 -7.09 -21.47
N VAL A 93 -12.15 -6.25 -20.53
CA VAL A 93 -12.00 -4.79 -20.61
C VAL A 93 -10.88 -4.24 -19.72
N ASP A 94 -10.49 -4.98 -18.69
CA ASP A 94 -9.39 -4.63 -17.78
C ASP A 94 -8.55 -5.88 -17.45
N PRO A 95 -7.76 -6.40 -18.42
CA PRO A 95 -7.05 -7.68 -18.25
C PRO A 95 -6.00 -7.69 -17.14
N ASP A 96 -5.43 -6.50 -16.86
CA ASP A 96 -4.34 -6.27 -15.90
C ASP A 96 -4.80 -5.49 -14.65
N GLY A 97 -6.08 -5.14 -14.56
CA GLY A 97 -6.67 -4.40 -13.44
C GLY A 97 -6.24 -2.92 -13.36
N SER A 98 -5.55 -2.40 -14.38
CA SER A 98 -5.00 -1.04 -14.36
C SER A 98 -6.12 0.00 -14.35
N ILE A 99 -7.22 -0.23 -15.06
CA ILE A 99 -8.36 0.68 -15.12
C ILE A 99 -9.06 0.74 -13.78
N ALA A 100 -9.31 -0.42 -13.16
CA ALA A 100 -9.91 -0.52 -11.84
C ALA A 100 -9.05 0.20 -10.78
N ARG A 101 -7.74 -0.07 -10.74
CA ARG A 101 -6.82 0.58 -9.80
C ARG A 101 -6.80 2.10 -9.98
N LYS A 102 -6.63 2.56 -11.21
CA LYS A 102 -6.60 4.00 -11.52
C LYS A 102 -7.90 4.68 -11.11
N THR A 103 -9.04 4.14 -11.54
CA THR A 103 -10.36 4.70 -11.24
C THR A 103 -10.62 4.75 -9.73
N TYR A 104 -10.21 3.71 -8.99
CA TYR A 104 -10.33 3.68 -7.54
C TYR A 104 -9.56 4.83 -6.89
N PHE A 105 -8.26 4.97 -7.20
CA PHE A 105 -7.43 6.01 -6.58
C PHE A 105 -7.83 7.41 -7.00
N GLU A 106 -8.14 7.65 -8.28
CA GLU A 106 -8.64 8.95 -8.74
C GLU A 106 -9.93 9.35 -8.02
N THR A 107 -10.84 8.40 -7.82
CA THR A 107 -12.09 8.66 -7.10
C THR A 107 -11.85 8.87 -5.61
N TYR A 108 -10.97 8.07 -4.99
CA TYR A 108 -10.68 8.15 -3.57
C TYR A 108 -9.94 9.45 -3.22
N ILE A 109 -8.85 9.73 -3.93
CA ILE A 109 -8.07 10.96 -3.74
C ILE A 109 -8.90 12.19 -4.13
N GLY A 110 -9.69 12.11 -5.20
CA GLY A 110 -10.59 13.19 -5.60
C GLY A 110 -11.64 13.52 -4.54
N GLN A 111 -12.08 12.56 -3.73
CA GLN A 111 -12.94 12.85 -2.57
C GLN A 111 -12.19 13.62 -1.48
N LEU A 112 -10.94 13.27 -1.19
CA LEU A 112 -10.12 13.95 -0.19
C LEU A 112 -9.80 15.39 -0.61
N ILE A 113 -9.43 15.60 -1.88
CA ILE A 113 -9.17 16.93 -2.43
C ILE A 113 -10.41 17.81 -2.33
N LYS A 114 -11.59 17.30 -2.74
CA LYS A 114 -12.84 18.06 -2.62
C LYS A 114 -13.18 18.42 -1.17
N GLN A 115 -12.85 17.54 -0.22
CA GLN A 115 -13.04 17.80 1.19
C GLN A 115 -12.08 18.86 1.70
N GLU A 116 -10.81 18.80 1.28
CA GLU A 116 -9.80 19.84 1.53
C GLU A 116 -10.24 21.20 1.00
N ASP A 117 -10.70 21.27 -0.25
CA ASP A 117 -11.19 22.49 -0.89
C ASP A 117 -12.39 23.06 -0.12
N SER A 118 -13.31 22.20 0.32
CA SER A 118 -14.48 22.62 1.10
C SER A 118 -14.06 23.26 2.43
N ILE A 119 -13.04 22.71 3.09
CA ILE A 119 -12.49 23.25 4.34
C ILE A 119 -11.77 24.58 4.09
N LYS A 120 -10.91 24.64 3.07
CA LYS A 120 -10.20 25.87 2.69
C LYS A 120 -11.17 27.00 2.34
N ASN A 121 -12.24 26.68 1.61
CA ASN A 121 -13.28 27.64 1.26
C ASN A 121 -14.05 28.14 2.48
N TYR A 122 -14.33 27.27 3.46
CA TYR A 122 -15.00 27.67 4.70
C TYR A 122 -14.19 28.71 5.48
N TYR A 123 -12.86 28.57 5.52
CA TYR A 123 -11.97 29.50 6.23
C TYR A 123 -11.40 30.62 5.36
N ALA A 124 -11.83 30.76 4.10
CA ALA A 124 -11.23 31.71 3.16
C ALA A 124 -11.35 33.17 3.63
N ASP A 125 -12.50 33.56 4.18
CA ASP A 125 -12.70 34.94 4.67
C ASP A 125 -11.82 35.23 5.89
N ALA A 126 -11.75 34.30 6.84
CA ALA A 126 -10.89 34.44 8.02
C ALA A 126 -9.39 34.41 7.65
N TYR A 127 -9.02 33.65 6.63
CA TYR A 127 -7.68 33.67 6.06
C TYR A 127 -7.35 35.03 5.45
N ASN A 128 -8.26 35.58 4.63
CA ASN A 128 -8.07 36.89 4.00
C ASN A 128 -7.98 38.01 5.04
N GLU A 129 -8.76 37.93 6.12
CA GLU A 129 -8.64 38.84 7.27
C GLU A 129 -7.25 38.75 7.92
N ALA A 130 -6.76 37.52 8.18
CA ALA A 130 -5.46 37.31 8.79
C ALA A 130 -4.28 37.78 7.91
N VAL A 131 -4.36 37.59 6.59
CA VAL A 131 -3.32 38.06 5.65
C VAL A 131 -3.38 39.58 5.46
N SER A 132 -4.55 40.19 5.62
CA SER A 132 -4.73 41.64 5.48
C SER A 132 -4.49 42.41 6.78
N SER A 133 -4.21 41.72 7.88
CA SER A 133 -3.97 42.31 9.19
C SER A 133 -2.71 43.20 9.20
N THR A 134 -2.71 44.22 10.05
CA THR A 134 -1.55 45.11 10.26
C THR A 134 -0.40 44.44 11.02
N ILE A 135 -0.70 43.36 11.74
CA ILE A 135 0.29 42.54 12.46
C ILE A 135 0.53 41.23 11.72
N ASP A 136 1.63 40.54 12.08
CA ASP A 136 1.94 39.20 11.59
C ASP A 136 0.73 38.26 11.66
N SER A 137 0.43 37.57 10.57
CA SER A 137 -0.79 36.77 10.42
C SER A 137 -0.88 35.63 11.44
N LEU A 138 0.23 35.00 11.82
CA LEU A 138 0.25 33.95 12.84
C LEU A 138 -0.04 34.51 14.23
N SER A 139 0.53 35.67 14.54
CA SER A 139 0.26 36.42 15.76
C SER A 139 -1.20 36.89 15.83
N PHE A 140 -1.76 37.34 14.70
CA PHE A 140 -3.16 37.73 14.59
C PHE A 140 -4.11 36.58 14.91
N ILE A 141 -3.95 35.42 14.25
CA ILE A 141 -4.85 34.28 14.50
C ILE A 141 -4.71 33.74 15.93
N SER A 142 -3.51 33.77 16.51
CA SER A 142 -3.28 33.38 17.91
C SER A 142 -4.01 34.33 18.86
N GLY A 143 -3.86 35.63 18.63
CA GLY A 143 -4.56 36.67 19.38
C GLY A 143 -6.08 36.55 19.30
N LYS A 144 -6.63 36.31 18.10
CA LYS A 144 -8.07 36.26 17.86
C LYS A 144 -8.74 35.01 18.44
N TYR A 145 -8.11 33.85 18.30
CA TYR A 145 -8.77 32.57 18.59
C TYR A 145 -8.33 31.91 19.90
N LEU A 146 -7.11 32.18 20.40
CA LEU A 146 -6.55 31.50 21.57
C LEU A 146 -6.37 32.40 22.79
N CYS A 147 -6.10 33.69 22.61
CA CYS A 147 -5.68 34.57 23.69
C CYS A 147 -6.80 35.49 24.17
N SER A 148 -7.48 35.13 25.27
CA SER A 148 -8.59 35.93 25.84
C SER A 148 -8.25 37.34 26.28
N TRP A 149 -6.96 37.65 26.44
CA TRP A 149 -6.43 38.96 26.82
C TRP A 149 -6.09 39.85 25.61
N SER A 150 -6.20 39.33 24.38
CA SER A 150 -5.92 40.06 23.15
C SER A 150 -7.09 40.96 22.76
N ASP A 151 -6.81 42.16 22.25
CA ASP A 151 -7.84 43.06 21.70
C ASP A 151 -8.56 42.48 20.49
N TYR A 152 -7.92 41.52 19.80
CA TYR A 152 -8.50 40.80 18.67
C TYR A 152 -9.39 39.62 19.09
N PHE A 153 -9.40 39.26 20.37
CA PHE A 153 -10.08 38.05 20.83
C PHE A 153 -11.57 38.11 20.53
N ASP A 154 -12.09 37.08 19.86
CA ASP A 154 -13.51 36.98 19.53
C ASP A 154 -14.24 36.02 20.48
N PRO A 155 -14.91 36.52 21.54
CA PRO A 155 -15.63 35.67 22.47
C PRO A 155 -16.96 35.14 21.90
N SER A 156 -17.42 35.65 20.75
CA SER A 156 -18.70 35.22 20.14
C SER A 156 -18.63 33.82 19.53
N ILE A 157 -17.42 33.40 19.12
CA ILE A 157 -17.16 32.08 18.54
C ILE A 157 -16.93 31.08 19.70
N PRO A 158 -17.62 29.91 19.74
CA PRO A 158 -17.38 28.89 20.76
C PRO A 158 -15.92 28.42 20.82
N GLU A 159 -15.41 28.09 22.01
CA GLU A 159 -13.99 27.74 22.21
C GLU A 159 -13.49 26.63 21.27
N LYS A 160 -14.27 25.57 21.10
CA LYS A 160 -13.91 24.46 20.19
C LYS A 160 -13.82 24.91 18.74
N GLU A 161 -14.71 25.80 18.30
CA GLU A 161 -14.70 26.33 16.95
C GLU A 161 -13.51 27.27 16.74
N ARG A 162 -13.13 28.06 17.76
CA ARG A 162 -11.91 28.87 17.72
C ARG A 162 -10.65 28.02 17.60
N GLN A 163 -10.55 26.91 18.36
CA GLN A 163 -9.41 25.99 18.28
C GLN A 163 -9.28 25.37 16.88
N TRP A 164 -10.39 24.95 16.27
CA TRP A 164 -10.42 24.47 14.90
C TRP A 164 -10.03 25.55 13.89
N THR A 165 -10.62 26.74 14.01
CA THR A 165 -10.31 27.88 13.14
C THR A 165 -8.82 28.21 13.20
N HIS A 166 -8.25 28.31 14.40
CA HIS A 166 -6.82 28.52 14.58
C HIS A 166 -5.98 27.43 13.91
N HIS A 167 -6.31 26.15 14.14
CA HIS A 167 -5.57 25.03 13.58
C HIS A 167 -5.55 25.06 12.04
N GLN A 168 -6.70 25.33 11.42
CA GLN A 168 -6.83 25.33 9.96
C GLN A 168 -6.15 26.54 9.32
N LEU A 169 -6.33 27.72 9.92
CA LEU A 169 -5.65 28.94 9.44
C LEU A 169 -4.13 28.83 9.61
N TYR A 170 -3.65 28.28 10.72
CA TYR A 170 -2.22 28.00 10.91
C TYR A 170 -1.70 27.09 9.79
N ALA A 171 -2.45 26.02 9.45
CA ALA A 171 -2.05 25.13 8.37
C ALA A 171 -1.99 25.85 7.02
N MET A 172 -3.03 26.63 6.68
CA MET A 172 -3.10 27.41 5.45
C MET A 172 -2.00 28.49 5.34
N LEU A 173 -1.65 29.16 6.45
CA LEU A 173 -0.63 30.21 6.47
C LEU A 173 0.80 29.66 6.41
N THR A 174 1.00 28.43 6.88
CA THR A 174 2.32 27.76 6.88
C THR A 174 2.54 26.82 5.71
N ASP A 175 1.59 26.76 4.78
CA ASP A 175 1.57 25.81 3.66
C ASP A 175 1.71 24.34 4.12
N THR A 176 1.09 24.03 5.26
CA THR A 176 0.98 22.67 5.79
C THR A 176 -0.42 22.10 5.57
N HIS A 177 -0.59 20.80 5.83
CA HIS A 177 -1.84 20.11 5.54
C HIS A 177 -2.97 20.50 6.50
N VAL A 178 -4.10 20.94 5.93
CA VAL A 178 -5.33 21.15 6.69
C VAL A 178 -5.91 19.82 7.19
N ALA A 179 -6.51 19.85 8.37
CA ALA A 179 -7.14 18.68 8.95
C ALA A 179 -8.47 18.39 8.25
N LEU A 180 -8.56 17.24 7.57
CA LEU A 180 -9.72 16.88 6.75
C LEU A 180 -10.97 16.53 7.57
N ASN A 181 -10.88 16.37 8.89
CA ASN A 181 -11.98 15.93 9.75
C ASN A 181 -12.65 17.07 10.52
N ASP A 182 -12.57 18.30 10.01
CA ASP A 182 -13.17 19.49 10.63
C ASP A 182 -14.70 19.38 10.75
N PRO A 183 -15.26 19.36 11.97
CA PRO A 183 -16.69 19.20 12.16
C PRO A 183 -17.49 20.47 11.82
N TYR A 184 -16.87 21.65 11.85
CA TYR A 184 -17.54 22.94 11.60
C TYR A 184 -17.61 23.20 10.10
N ALA A 185 -16.47 23.11 9.41
CA ALA A 185 -16.41 23.32 7.97
C ALA A 185 -17.23 22.26 7.19
N LEU A 186 -17.37 21.05 7.74
CA LEU A 186 -18.09 19.95 7.09
C LEU A 186 -19.53 19.78 7.60
N ALA A 187 -20.00 20.62 8.53
CA ALA A 187 -21.36 20.53 9.08
C ALA A 187 -22.43 20.55 7.99
N ALA A 188 -22.29 21.44 7.00
CA ALA A 188 -23.21 21.56 5.88
C ALA A 188 -23.21 20.33 4.94
N SER A 189 -22.12 19.56 4.92
CA SER A 189 -21.96 18.35 4.09
C SER A 189 -22.36 17.05 4.81
N GLY A 190 -22.91 17.15 6.02
CA GLY A 190 -23.22 15.97 6.86
C GLY A 190 -22.01 15.39 7.60
N GLY A 191 -20.94 16.18 7.74
CA GLY A 191 -19.70 15.81 8.43
C GLY A 191 -18.65 15.13 7.54
N ALA A 192 -17.52 14.79 8.16
CA ALA A 192 -16.42 14.11 7.50
C ALA A 192 -16.82 12.70 7.03
N LYS A 193 -16.52 12.37 5.76
CA LYS A 193 -16.75 11.02 5.25
C LYS A 193 -15.87 10.03 5.98
N THR A 194 -16.44 8.89 6.36
CA THR A 194 -15.66 7.78 6.91
C THR A 194 -14.89 7.07 5.81
N VAL A 195 -13.80 6.39 6.18
CA VAL A 195 -13.01 5.56 5.26
C VAL A 195 -13.90 4.55 4.53
N THR A 196 -14.86 3.94 5.23
CA THR A 196 -15.82 2.98 4.65
C THR A 196 -16.74 3.63 3.62
N GLN A 197 -17.19 4.86 3.85
CA GLN A 197 -18.01 5.59 2.87
C GLN A 197 -17.21 5.93 1.61
N MET A 198 -15.98 6.43 1.79
CA MET A 198 -15.11 6.77 0.66
C MET A 198 -14.72 5.55 -0.17
N ASP A 199 -14.40 4.43 0.50
CA ASP A 199 -14.11 3.14 -0.13
C ASP A 199 -15.32 2.63 -0.93
N LYS A 200 -16.53 2.71 -0.36
CA LYS A 200 -17.76 2.30 -1.06
C LYS A 200 -17.99 3.15 -2.32
N ILE A 201 -17.78 4.45 -2.26
CA ILE A 201 -17.92 5.36 -3.41
C ILE A 201 -16.88 5.02 -4.47
N ALA A 202 -15.61 4.82 -4.09
CA ALA A 202 -14.54 4.48 -5.02
C ALA A 202 -14.76 3.12 -5.70
N LYS A 203 -15.18 2.10 -4.95
CA LYS A 203 -15.55 0.78 -5.51
C LYS A 203 -16.75 0.87 -6.45
N GLN A 204 -17.75 1.69 -6.13
CA GLN A 204 -18.89 1.89 -7.01
C GLN A 204 -18.47 2.61 -8.31
N ALA A 205 -17.55 3.57 -8.24
CA ALA A 205 -17.02 4.24 -9.44
C ALA A 205 -16.25 3.27 -10.34
N VAL A 206 -15.43 2.37 -9.76
CA VAL A 206 -14.78 1.28 -10.50
C VAL A 206 -15.81 0.42 -11.22
N LYS A 207 -16.82 -0.05 -10.48
CA LYS A 207 -17.88 -0.88 -11.06
C LYS A 207 -18.56 -0.17 -12.23
N ASN A 208 -18.97 1.09 -12.04
CA ASN A 208 -19.63 1.88 -13.08
C ASN A 208 -18.73 2.05 -14.32
N LYS A 209 -17.42 2.28 -14.12
CA LYS A 209 -16.46 2.43 -15.23
C LYS A 209 -16.29 1.13 -16.01
N LEU A 210 -16.14 0.01 -15.32
CA LEU A 210 -15.99 -1.30 -15.97
C LEU A 210 -17.28 -1.75 -16.65
N ASP A 211 -18.45 -1.53 -16.04
CA ASP A 211 -19.76 -1.81 -16.64
C ASP A 211 -19.98 -1.01 -17.94
N MET A 212 -19.53 0.25 -17.96
CA MET A 212 -19.59 1.10 -19.15
C MET A 212 -18.70 0.55 -20.27
N LEU A 213 -17.44 0.20 -19.96
CA LEU A 213 -16.51 -0.37 -20.94
C LEU A 213 -16.99 -1.72 -21.47
N LEU A 214 -17.59 -2.55 -20.61
CA LEU A 214 -18.15 -3.84 -21.02
C LEU A 214 -19.31 -3.67 -22.00
N LYS A 215 -20.18 -2.68 -21.78
CA LYS A 215 -21.25 -2.33 -22.71
C LYS A 215 -20.70 -1.83 -24.05
N GLU A 216 -19.69 -0.97 -24.02
CA GLU A 216 -19.02 -0.49 -25.24
C GLU A 216 -18.41 -1.65 -26.02
N HIS A 217 -17.69 -2.56 -25.35
CA HIS A 217 -17.11 -3.75 -25.99
C HIS A 217 -18.18 -4.71 -26.56
N SER A 218 -19.35 -4.83 -25.91
CA SER A 218 -20.41 -5.76 -26.36
C SER A 218 -21.25 -5.23 -27.53
N ASN A 219 -21.13 -3.94 -27.86
CA ASN A 219 -21.86 -3.29 -28.96
C ASN A 219 -21.07 -3.26 -30.28
N TYR A 220 -19.86 -3.83 -30.31
CA TYR A 220 -19.03 -4.06 -31.50
C TYR A 220 -18.97 -5.56 -31.81
#